data_AF-A0A965EP04-F1
#
_entry.id   AF-A0A965EP04-F1
#
_cell.length_a   1.000
_cell.length_b   1.000
_cell.length_c   1.000
_cell.angle_alpha   90.00
_cell.angle_beta   90.00
_cell.angle_gamma   90.00
#
_symmetry.space_group_name_H-M   'P 1'
#
loop_
_entity.id
_entity.type
_entity.pdbx_description
1 polymer ?
#
loop_
_entity_poly.entity_id
_entity_poly.type
_entity_poly.pdbx_seq_one_letter_code
_entity_poly.pdbx_strand_id
1 'polypeptide(L)'
;MRQQLQRSAAGLRSLSALSLRVAGHWWTHLLAVAAAAAVVAITIVGSLGVGDAIQEGLRRLAQARLGSVAAAVVGPEWFRAELADRFAEKLRDAGVPAAVVPAGLLSATVARPAEDGRGPSRSVAILLGCDRPAELGFRLPPPVVEDGVGLSQGLAAALGLAVGDSVLLRVAEGSAVPADTPLGRRSGRSRSRRMRVTALLPPGSVGDFSLRPAEAAAGVALVSLAVVQDLLSQPARVNAAFVVPETESGGSGYRRPLSLERLEQTLSPTLDDLGLVLADEKESGIRLSSRRLLLEPAVDAAAERVLCRIRLCLAWPAQSIHSANLLMPAERRWRYQQVTA
;
A
#
# COMPACT_ATOMS: atom_id res chain seq x y z
N MET A 1 27.25 -82.30 -19.94
CA MET A 1 26.12 -81.65 -20.66
C MET A 1 25.02 -81.10 -19.72
N ARG A 2 24.63 -81.78 -18.62
CA ARG A 2 23.62 -81.26 -17.65
C ARG A 2 24.07 -80.06 -16.79
N GLN A 3 25.38 -79.92 -16.49
CA GLN A 3 25.89 -78.80 -15.67
C GLN A 3 25.97 -77.45 -16.40
N GLN A 4 26.08 -77.45 -17.74
CA GLN A 4 26.09 -76.20 -18.52
C GLN A 4 24.68 -75.58 -18.63
N LEU A 5 23.64 -76.41 -18.69
CA LEU A 5 22.24 -75.95 -18.70
C LEU A 5 21.82 -75.34 -17.35
N GLN A 6 22.37 -75.82 -16.23
CA GLN A 6 22.07 -75.27 -14.90
C GLN A 6 22.73 -73.91 -14.62
N ARG A 7 23.91 -73.64 -15.19
CA ARG A 7 24.55 -72.31 -15.07
C ARG A 7 23.81 -71.22 -15.87
N SER A 8 23.23 -71.57 -17.02
CA SER A 8 22.38 -70.65 -17.79
C SER A 8 21.05 -70.34 -17.09
N ALA A 9 20.50 -71.30 -16.34
CA ALA A 9 19.24 -71.13 -15.59
C ALA A 9 19.40 -70.34 -14.28
N ALA A 10 20.59 -70.29 -13.69
CA ALA A 10 20.82 -69.56 -12.44
C ALA A 10 20.87 -68.03 -12.63
N GLY A 11 21.28 -67.54 -13.81
CA GLY A 11 21.30 -66.12 -14.15
C GLY A 11 19.92 -65.52 -14.47
N LEU A 12 18.89 -66.36 -14.62
CA LEU A 12 17.50 -65.98 -14.92
C LEU A 12 16.62 -65.88 -13.66
N ARG A 13 17.17 -66.08 -12.45
CA ARG A 13 16.39 -66.13 -11.21
C ARG A 13 16.10 -64.78 -10.57
N SER A 14 16.61 -63.68 -11.11
CA SER A 14 16.25 -62.34 -10.64
C SER A 14 15.74 -61.48 -11.79
N LEU A 15 14.56 -60.90 -11.60
CA LEU A 15 13.92 -59.98 -12.54
C LEU A 15 14.86 -58.79 -12.87
N SER A 16 15.70 -58.39 -11.92
CA SER A 16 16.74 -57.37 -12.09
C SER A 16 17.83 -57.77 -13.09
N ALA A 17 18.31 -59.01 -13.07
CA ALA A 17 19.32 -59.48 -14.04
C ALA A 17 18.76 -59.59 -15.46
N LEU A 18 17.49 -60.00 -15.62
CA LEU A 18 16.81 -59.99 -16.91
C LEU A 18 16.61 -58.55 -17.41
N SER A 19 16.14 -57.65 -16.55
CA SER A 19 15.93 -56.23 -16.85
C SER A 19 17.24 -55.55 -17.30
N LEU A 20 18.36 -55.80 -16.61
CA LEU A 20 19.67 -55.27 -16.97
C LEU A 20 20.20 -55.79 -18.31
N ARG A 21 19.98 -57.07 -18.63
CA ARG A 21 20.38 -57.64 -19.94
C ARG A 21 19.54 -57.10 -21.09
N VAL A 22 18.23 -56.95 -20.89
CA VAL A 22 17.34 -56.33 -21.87
C VAL A 22 17.71 -54.85 -22.05
N ALA A 23 18.02 -54.15 -20.96
CA ALA A 23 18.48 -52.77 -21.01
C ALA A 23 19.83 -52.61 -21.73
N GLY A 24 20.75 -53.57 -21.56
CA GLY A 24 22.01 -53.61 -22.32
C GLY A 24 21.82 -53.86 -23.81
N HIS A 25 20.83 -54.68 -24.21
CA HIS A 25 20.55 -54.95 -25.63
C HIS A 25 19.91 -53.74 -26.34
N TRP A 26 19.01 -53.01 -25.68
CA TRP A 26 18.30 -51.84 -26.21
C TRP A 26 18.86 -50.50 -25.72
N TRP A 27 20.15 -50.45 -25.38
CA TRP A 27 20.79 -49.32 -24.70
C TRP A 27 20.64 -47.99 -25.45
N THR A 28 20.70 -48.00 -26.79
CA THR A 28 20.57 -46.78 -27.62
C THR A 28 19.20 -46.12 -27.50
N HIS A 29 18.13 -46.92 -27.49
CA HIS A 29 16.75 -46.42 -27.33
C HIS A 29 16.49 -45.95 -25.90
N LEU A 30 16.98 -46.68 -24.89
CA LEU A 30 16.89 -46.26 -23.49
C LEU A 30 17.65 -44.96 -23.23
N LEU A 31 18.81 -44.78 -23.86
CA LEU A 31 19.59 -43.55 -23.75
C LEU A 31 18.87 -42.36 -24.38
N ALA A 32 18.19 -42.54 -25.52
CA ALA A 32 17.36 -41.49 -26.12
C ALA A 32 16.19 -41.07 -25.22
N VAL A 33 15.49 -42.04 -24.62
CA VAL A 33 14.40 -41.77 -23.65
C VAL A 33 14.94 -41.09 -22.40
N ALA A 34 16.07 -41.56 -21.86
CA ALA A 34 16.71 -40.97 -20.70
C ALA A 34 17.16 -39.52 -20.97
N ALA A 35 17.73 -39.25 -22.16
CA ALA A 35 18.11 -37.90 -22.58
C ALA A 35 16.89 -36.98 -22.71
N ALA A 36 15.80 -37.46 -23.33
CA ALA A 36 14.56 -36.68 -23.42
C ALA A 36 13.97 -36.38 -22.03
N ALA A 37 13.91 -37.38 -21.15
CA ALA A 37 13.46 -37.21 -19.77
C ALA A 37 14.36 -36.24 -18.99
N ALA A 38 15.68 -36.29 -19.18
CA ALA A 38 16.64 -35.39 -18.55
C ALA A 38 16.42 -33.93 -19.00
N VAL A 39 16.21 -33.70 -20.31
CA VAL A 39 15.92 -32.34 -20.83
C VAL A 39 14.64 -31.79 -20.21
N VAL A 40 13.58 -32.59 -20.13
CA VAL A 40 12.31 -32.18 -19.50
C VAL A 40 12.54 -31.87 -18.01
N ALA A 41 13.22 -32.74 -17.27
CA ALA A 41 13.50 -32.53 -15.86
C ALA A 41 14.33 -31.26 -15.62
N ILE A 42 15.39 -31.03 -16.41
CA ILE A 42 16.23 -29.83 -16.33
C ILE A 42 15.41 -28.57 -16.62
N THR A 43 14.52 -28.62 -17.60
CA THR A 43 13.67 -27.47 -17.96
C THR A 43 12.70 -27.12 -16.82
N ILE A 44 12.09 -28.13 -16.17
CA ILE A 44 11.19 -27.94 -15.03
C ILE A 44 11.96 -27.40 -13.82
N VAL A 45 13.13 -27.97 -13.49
CA VAL A 45 13.95 -27.50 -12.37
C VAL A 45 14.48 -26.09 -12.64
N GLY A 46 14.89 -25.81 -13.88
CA GLY A 46 15.37 -24.50 -14.30
C GLY A 46 14.31 -23.41 -14.18
N SER A 47 13.07 -23.69 -14.61
CA SER A 47 11.98 -22.71 -14.50
C SER A 47 11.56 -22.44 -13.06
N LEU A 48 11.56 -23.47 -12.19
CA LEU A 48 11.34 -23.32 -10.75
C LEU A 48 12.42 -22.46 -10.09
N GLY A 49 13.70 -22.71 -10.40
CA GLY A 49 14.81 -21.94 -9.85
C GLY A 49 14.78 -20.45 -10.25
N VAL A 50 14.40 -20.15 -11.49
CA VAL A 50 14.20 -18.76 -11.93
C VAL A 50 13.02 -18.11 -11.20
N GLY A 51 11.93 -18.86 -11.00
CA GLY A 51 10.76 -18.39 -10.23
C GLY A 51 11.14 -17.97 -8.81
N ASP A 52 11.86 -18.82 -8.09
CA ASP A 52 12.31 -18.53 -6.71
C ASP A 52 13.24 -17.32 -6.65
N ALA A 53 14.17 -17.19 -7.60
CA ALA A 53 15.08 -16.06 -7.66
C ALA A 53 14.35 -14.73 -7.90
N ILE A 54 13.33 -14.72 -8.76
CA ILE A 54 12.50 -13.54 -9.01
C ILE A 54 11.66 -13.20 -7.77
N GLN A 55 11.01 -14.19 -7.14
CA GLN A 55 10.21 -13.97 -5.94
C GLN A 55 11.04 -13.39 -4.80
N GLU A 56 12.22 -13.95 -4.56
CA GLU A 56 13.14 -13.47 -3.54
C GLU A 56 13.71 -12.08 -3.91
N GLY A 57 13.98 -11.82 -5.18
CA GLY A 57 14.34 -10.48 -5.67
C GLY A 57 13.26 -9.44 -5.41
N LEU A 58 12.00 -9.74 -5.74
CA LEU A 58 10.85 -8.86 -5.48
C LEU A 58 10.62 -8.66 -3.99
N ARG A 59 10.80 -9.71 -3.18
CA ARG A 59 10.68 -9.63 -1.72
C ARG A 59 11.73 -8.69 -1.12
N ARG A 60 12.99 -8.78 -1.57
CA ARG A 60 14.06 -7.87 -1.15
C ARG A 60 13.79 -6.43 -1.59
N LEU A 61 13.32 -6.23 -2.81
CA LEU A 61 12.93 -4.90 -3.29
C LEU A 61 11.77 -4.31 -2.47
N ALA A 62 10.74 -5.11 -2.16
CA ALA A 62 9.63 -4.67 -1.33
C ALA A 62 10.09 -4.29 0.08
N GLN A 63 10.95 -5.10 0.71
CA GLN A 63 11.51 -4.81 2.03
C GLN A 63 12.36 -3.52 2.02
N ALA A 64 13.18 -3.34 0.98
CA ALA A 64 13.99 -2.13 0.83
C ALA A 64 13.14 -0.87 0.65
N ARG A 65 11.97 -0.97 -0.02
CA ARG A 65 11.04 0.16 -0.22
C ARG A 65 10.11 0.42 0.97
N LEU A 66 9.79 -0.58 1.78
CA LEU A 66 8.90 -0.41 2.94
C LEU A 66 9.68 -0.09 4.23
N GLY A 67 10.97 -0.43 4.27
CA GLY A 67 11.76 -0.34 5.49
C GLY A 67 11.26 -1.34 6.53
N SER A 68 11.09 -0.88 7.77
CA SER A 68 10.57 -1.68 8.88
C SER A 68 9.04 -1.60 9.02
N VAL A 69 8.34 -0.95 8.10
CA VAL A 69 6.87 -0.85 8.14
C VAL A 69 6.24 -2.23 7.89
N ALA A 70 5.46 -2.72 8.85
CA ALA A 70 4.77 -4.01 8.74
C ALA A 70 3.31 -3.86 8.32
N ALA A 71 2.66 -2.77 8.71
CA ALA A 71 1.31 -2.43 8.27
C ALA A 71 1.18 -0.92 8.05
N ALA A 72 0.30 -0.52 7.15
CA ALA A 72 0.00 0.87 6.88
C ALA A 72 -1.51 1.05 6.84
N VAL A 73 -2.03 2.00 7.63
CA VAL A 73 -3.41 2.46 7.54
C VAL A 73 -3.38 3.70 6.66
N VAL A 74 -3.91 3.60 5.44
CA VAL A 74 -3.96 4.72 4.49
C VAL A 74 -5.41 5.07 4.22
N GLY A 75 -5.77 6.29 4.60
CA GLY A 75 -7.08 6.88 4.33
C GLY A 75 -7.06 7.60 2.99
N PRO A 76 -8.14 7.52 2.20
CA PRO A 76 -8.30 8.37 1.03
C PRO A 76 -8.66 9.82 1.45
N GLU A 77 -9.06 10.04 2.70
CA GLU A 77 -9.21 11.35 3.34
C GLU A 77 -8.19 11.56 4.45
N TRP A 78 -8.02 12.83 4.81
CA TRP A 78 -7.18 13.27 5.91
C TRP A 78 -7.96 13.13 7.22
N PHE A 79 -7.56 12.17 8.04
CA PHE A 79 -8.08 11.92 9.39
C PHE A 79 -7.23 12.62 10.45
N ARG A 80 -7.70 12.66 11.71
CA ARG A 80 -6.98 13.37 12.77
C ARG A 80 -5.70 12.64 13.17
N ALA A 81 -4.62 13.37 13.43
CA ALA A 81 -3.37 12.80 13.95
C ALA A 81 -3.60 12.02 15.26
N GLU A 82 -4.54 12.48 16.10
CA GLU A 82 -4.97 11.82 17.34
C GLU A 82 -5.43 10.36 17.14
N LEU A 83 -5.90 9.98 15.94
CA LEU A 83 -6.24 8.59 15.64
C LEU A 83 -5.00 7.71 15.70
N ALA A 84 -3.86 8.18 15.20
CA ALA A 84 -2.61 7.44 15.23
C ALA A 84 -2.10 7.27 16.67
N ASP A 85 -2.25 8.30 17.51
CA ASP A 85 -1.85 8.25 18.92
C ASP A 85 -2.73 7.27 19.71
N ARG A 86 -4.06 7.37 19.59
CA ARG A 86 -4.99 6.40 20.21
C ARG A 86 -4.76 4.98 19.72
N PHE A 87 -4.40 4.82 18.44
CA PHE A 87 -4.08 3.51 17.89
C PHE A 87 -2.80 2.94 18.49
N ALA A 88 -1.77 3.78 18.69
CA ALA A 88 -0.54 3.39 19.38
C ALA A 88 -0.80 2.96 20.84
N GLU A 89 -1.60 3.72 21.58
CA GLU A 89 -1.98 3.40 22.97
C GLU A 89 -2.71 2.05 23.05
N LYS A 90 -3.73 1.85 22.22
CA LYS A 90 -4.48 0.59 22.24
C LYS A 90 -3.65 -0.62 21.80
N LEU A 91 -2.68 -0.44 20.90
CA LEU A 91 -1.75 -1.51 20.53
C LEU A 91 -0.86 -1.89 21.72
N ARG A 92 -0.38 -0.91 22.49
CA ARG A 92 0.38 -1.14 23.73
C ARG A 92 -0.47 -1.87 24.76
N ASP A 93 -1.71 -1.44 24.99
CA ASP A 93 -2.65 -2.10 25.91
C ASP A 93 -2.97 -3.54 25.49
N ALA A 94 -3.03 -3.80 24.18
CA ALA A 94 -3.24 -5.13 23.63
C ALA A 94 -1.99 -6.03 23.69
N GLY A 95 -0.87 -5.53 24.23
CA GLY A 95 0.41 -6.23 24.34
C GLY A 95 1.12 -6.43 22.99
N VAL A 96 0.89 -5.53 22.04
CA VAL A 96 1.53 -5.57 20.71
C VAL A 96 2.70 -4.56 20.70
N PRO A 97 3.96 -5.03 20.68
CA PRO A 97 5.12 -4.15 20.65
C PRO A 97 5.28 -3.55 19.24
N ALA A 98 4.58 -2.46 18.98
CA ALA A 98 4.64 -1.73 17.72
C ALA A 98 4.52 -0.21 17.94
N ALA A 99 5.38 0.53 17.25
CA ALA A 99 5.32 1.98 17.15
C ALA A 99 4.41 2.38 15.99
N VAL A 100 3.63 3.45 16.18
CA VAL A 100 2.80 4.05 15.13
C VAL A 100 3.38 5.41 14.75
N VAL A 101 3.66 5.60 13.47
CA VAL A 101 4.21 6.83 12.91
C VAL A 101 3.16 7.50 12.04
N PRO A 102 2.61 8.67 12.43
CA PRO A 102 1.70 9.43 11.58
C PRO A 102 2.45 10.05 10.40
N ALA A 103 1.85 10.03 9.22
CA ALA A 103 2.47 10.56 8.00
C ALA A 103 1.44 11.12 7.01
N GLY A 104 1.89 12.10 6.22
CA GLY A 104 1.21 12.59 5.03
C GLY A 104 1.79 11.92 3.79
N LEU A 105 1.01 11.11 3.08
CA LEU A 105 1.44 10.42 1.87
C LEU A 105 0.59 10.83 0.66
N LEU A 106 1.19 11.49 -0.32
CA LEU A 106 0.47 11.92 -1.52
C LEU A 106 1.38 12.07 -2.74
N SER A 107 0.79 12.15 -3.92
CA SER A 107 1.54 12.39 -5.16
C SER A 107 1.73 13.88 -5.38
N ALA A 108 2.98 14.32 -5.58
CA ALA A 108 3.32 15.69 -5.89
C ALA A 108 4.12 15.78 -7.20
N THR A 109 3.96 16.89 -7.91
CA THR A 109 4.86 17.25 -9.01
C THR A 109 5.98 18.10 -8.46
N VAL A 110 7.22 17.63 -8.62
CA VAL A 110 8.44 18.34 -8.23
C VAL A 110 9.00 18.99 -9.48
N ALA A 111 9.14 20.31 -9.45
CA ALA A 111 9.58 21.09 -10.58
C ALA A 111 10.80 21.94 -10.22
N ARG A 112 11.82 21.92 -11.08
CA ARG A 112 12.88 22.93 -11.02
C ARG A 112 12.32 24.25 -11.60
N PRO A 113 12.41 25.38 -10.87
CA PRO A 113 12.06 26.68 -11.44
C PRO A 113 13.01 27.00 -12.61
N ALA A 114 12.49 27.66 -13.63
CA ALA A 114 13.31 28.06 -14.78
C ALA A 114 14.31 29.14 -14.33
N GLU A 115 15.59 28.79 -14.29
CA GLU A 115 16.72 29.69 -14.10
C GLU A 115 17.74 29.41 -15.22
N ASP A 116 18.27 30.48 -15.82
CA ASP A 116 19.40 30.51 -16.74
C ASP A 116 19.44 29.43 -17.83
N GLY A 117 18.61 29.59 -18.87
CA GLY A 117 18.76 28.89 -20.16
C GLY A 117 18.47 27.38 -20.16
N ARG A 118 18.20 26.76 -19.01
CA ARG A 118 17.68 25.39 -18.92
C ARG A 118 16.14 25.39 -18.87
N GLY A 119 15.53 24.56 -19.70
CA GLY A 119 14.09 24.37 -19.72
C GLY A 119 13.54 23.81 -18.39
N PRO A 120 12.26 24.05 -18.06
CA PRO A 120 11.66 23.56 -16.83
C PRO A 120 11.58 22.03 -16.82
N SER A 121 12.32 21.40 -15.92
CA SER A 121 12.21 19.95 -15.66
C SER A 121 11.18 19.69 -14.56
N ARG A 122 10.31 18.72 -14.78
CA ARG A 122 9.26 18.32 -13.84
C ARG A 122 9.19 16.82 -13.75
N SER A 123 8.94 16.30 -12.56
CA SER A 123 8.73 14.88 -12.35
C SER A 123 7.67 14.66 -11.28
N VAL A 124 6.95 13.55 -11.39
CA VAL A 124 5.99 13.12 -10.37
C VAL A 124 6.74 12.29 -9.34
N ALA A 125 6.58 12.66 -8.06
CA ALA A 125 7.22 12.02 -6.93
C ALA A 125 6.19 11.77 -5.82
N ILE A 126 6.54 10.85 -4.92
CA ILE A 126 5.80 10.66 -3.68
C ILE A 126 6.25 11.78 -2.72
N LEU A 127 5.33 12.62 -2.28
CA LEU A 127 5.57 13.55 -1.19
C LEU A 127 5.23 12.84 0.12
N LEU A 128 6.26 12.65 0.95
CA LEU A 128 6.17 12.04 2.26
C LEU A 128 6.39 13.13 3.32
N GLY A 129 5.33 13.50 4.05
CA GLY A 129 5.39 14.33 5.24
C GLY A 129 5.53 13.48 6.47
N CYS A 130 6.68 13.50 7.14
CA CYS A 130 6.92 12.70 8.34
C CYS A 130 7.96 13.38 9.23
N ASP A 131 7.63 13.54 10.51
CA ASP A 131 8.55 14.16 11.49
C ASP A 131 9.56 13.17 12.04
N ARG A 132 9.21 11.88 12.07
CA ARG A 132 10.04 10.80 12.62
C ARG A 132 10.36 9.71 11.57
N PRO A 133 10.95 10.07 10.42
CA PRO A 133 11.23 9.12 9.33
C PRO A 133 12.27 8.05 9.71
N ALA A 134 13.09 8.29 10.74
CA ALA A 134 14.05 7.31 11.27
C ALA A 134 13.35 6.09 11.90
N GLU A 135 12.16 6.27 12.46
CA GLU A 135 11.38 5.17 13.06
C GLU A 135 10.82 4.21 12.01
N LEU A 136 10.75 4.61 10.74
CA LEU A 136 10.38 3.72 9.63
C LEU A 136 11.48 2.69 9.31
N GLY A 137 12.61 2.71 10.04
CA GLY A 137 13.71 1.76 9.89
C GLY A 137 14.68 2.10 8.76
N PHE A 138 14.63 3.33 8.25
CA PHE A 138 15.59 3.82 7.27
C PHE A 138 16.77 4.54 7.94
N ARG A 139 17.96 4.42 7.35
CA ARG A 139 19.09 5.28 7.71
C ARG A 139 18.92 6.62 6.99
N LEU A 140 18.79 7.71 7.74
CA LEU A 140 18.72 9.06 7.17
C LEU A 140 20.07 9.78 7.29
N PRO A 141 20.51 10.50 6.24
CA PRO A 141 21.57 11.48 6.39
C PRO A 141 21.04 12.71 7.15
N PRO A 142 21.78 13.26 8.13
CA PRO A 142 21.50 14.60 8.65
C PRO A 142 21.81 15.66 7.58
N PRO A 143 21.10 16.81 7.52
CA PRO A 143 20.15 17.37 8.48
C PRO A 143 18.68 16.94 8.30
N VAL A 144 17.99 16.76 9.43
CA VAL A 144 16.56 16.46 9.53
C VAL A 144 15.75 17.67 9.06
N VAL A 145 14.77 17.42 8.19
CA VAL A 145 14.18 18.43 7.32
C VAL A 145 13.08 19.20 8.04
N GLU A 146 13.43 20.19 8.87
CA GLU A 146 12.41 21.05 9.51
C GLU A 146 11.83 22.09 8.53
N ASP A 147 12.69 22.75 7.72
CA ASP A 147 12.30 23.83 6.79
C ASP A 147 12.68 23.58 5.31
N GLY A 148 13.09 22.36 4.98
CA GLY A 148 13.61 22.00 3.65
C GLY A 148 12.81 20.94 2.92
N VAL A 149 13.39 20.41 1.85
CA VAL A 149 12.94 19.16 1.24
C VAL A 149 14.13 18.23 1.02
N GLY A 150 14.01 16.99 1.49
CA GLY A 150 14.91 15.90 1.14
C GLY A 150 14.45 15.26 -0.16
N LEU A 151 15.31 15.17 -1.18
CA LEU A 151 14.95 14.53 -2.45
C LEU A 151 15.71 13.21 -2.59
N SER A 152 15.05 12.17 -3.06
CA SER A 152 15.75 10.96 -3.52
C SER A 152 16.80 11.29 -4.56
N GLN A 153 17.95 10.62 -4.50
CA GLN A 153 19.05 10.85 -5.46
C GLN A 153 18.59 10.65 -6.91
N GLY A 154 17.73 9.67 -7.20
CA GLY A 154 17.16 9.46 -8.53
C GLY A 154 16.31 10.64 -9.01
N LEU A 155 15.45 11.17 -8.15
CA LEU A 155 14.62 12.35 -8.46
C LEU A 155 15.46 13.61 -8.66
N ALA A 156 16.46 13.81 -7.80
CA ALA A 156 17.37 14.94 -7.90
C ALA A 156 18.20 14.87 -9.19
N ALA A 157 18.75 13.70 -9.53
CA ALA A 157 19.49 13.49 -10.77
C ALA A 157 18.62 13.72 -12.02
N ALA A 158 17.38 13.22 -12.02
CA ALA A 158 16.43 13.41 -13.13
C ALA A 158 16.06 14.89 -13.36
N LEU A 159 16.03 15.69 -12.29
CA LEU A 159 15.76 17.14 -12.34
C LEU A 159 17.05 17.98 -12.41
N GLY A 160 18.21 17.33 -12.30
CA GLY A 160 19.54 17.92 -12.20
C GLY A 160 19.79 18.77 -10.95
N LEU A 161 19.04 18.57 -9.86
CA LEU A 161 19.06 19.36 -8.63
C LEU A 161 20.19 18.92 -7.67
N ALA A 162 20.75 19.89 -6.94
CA ALA A 162 21.72 19.66 -5.87
C ALA A 162 21.22 20.19 -4.51
N VAL A 163 21.93 19.87 -3.42
CA VAL A 163 21.68 20.47 -2.11
C VAL A 163 21.90 21.98 -2.20
N GLY A 164 20.96 22.76 -1.69
CA GLY A 164 20.94 24.23 -1.77
C GLY A 164 20.03 24.78 -2.87
N ASP A 165 19.72 23.98 -3.89
CA ASP A 165 18.86 24.41 -4.99
C ASP A 165 17.42 24.68 -4.52
N SER A 166 16.74 25.56 -5.24
CA SER A 166 15.32 25.80 -5.02
C SER A 166 14.46 24.89 -5.90
N VAL A 167 13.36 24.40 -5.35
CA VAL A 167 12.43 23.50 -6.01
C VAL A 167 11.00 23.93 -5.73
N LEU A 168 10.11 23.73 -6.70
CA LEU A 168 8.69 24.00 -6.57
C LEU A 168 7.96 22.67 -6.40
N LEU A 169 7.39 22.46 -5.21
CA LEU A 169 6.50 21.34 -4.93
C LEU A 169 5.09 21.75 -5.29
N ARG A 170 4.44 21.03 -6.21
CA ARG A 170 3.04 21.23 -6.57
C ARG A 170 2.22 20.00 -6.19
N VAL A 171 1.19 20.21 -5.40
CA VAL A 171 0.27 19.18 -4.95
C VAL A 171 -1.11 19.47 -5.53
N ALA A 172 -1.76 18.44 -6.08
CA ALA A 172 -3.17 18.52 -6.44
C ALA A 172 -4.01 18.45 -5.17
N GLU A 173 -4.87 19.44 -4.98
CA GLU A 173 -5.89 19.41 -3.94
C GLU A 173 -6.92 18.36 -4.36
N GLY A 174 -7.15 17.34 -3.51
CA GLY A 174 -8.14 16.31 -3.78
C GLY A 174 -9.51 16.94 -4.00
N SER A 175 -10.16 16.62 -5.13
CA SER A 175 -11.51 17.11 -5.42
C SER A 175 -12.54 16.27 -4.67
N ALA A 176 -13.49 16.93 -3.97
CA ALA A 176 -14.65 16.27 -3.35
C ALA A 176 -15.58 15.61 -4.40
N VAL A 177 -15.42 15.99 -5.67
CA VAL A 177 -16.10 15.40 -6.82
C VAL A 177 -15.10 14.48 -7.55
N PRO A 178 -15.35 13.17 -7.66
CA PRO A 178 -14.50 12.25 -8.42
C PRO A 178 -14.31 12.74 -9.86
N ALA A 179 -13.09 12.60 -10.40
CA ALA A 179 -12.75 13.05 -11.75
C ALA A 179 -13.59 12.37 -12.85
N ASP A 180 -14.14 11.19 -12.55
CA ASP A 180 -14.98 10.39 -13.46
C ASP A 180 -16.46 10.81 -13.45
N THR A 181 -16.83 11.83 -12.67
CA THR A 181 -18.20 12.37 -12.62
C THR A 181 -18.37 13.43 -13.70
N PRO A 182 -19.52 13.55 -14.39
CA PRO A 182 -19.76 14.61 -15.38
C PRO A 182 -19.64 16.04 -14.83
N LEU A 183 -19.69 16.22 -13.50
CA LEU A 183 -19.48 17.48 -12.79
C LEU A 183 -18.03 17.68 -12.30
N GLY A 184 -17.16 16.69 -12.50
CA GLY A 184 -15.75 16.74 -12.10
C GLY A 184 -14.97 17.70 -12.99
N ARG A 185 -14.42 18.77 -12.40
CA ARG A 185 -13.45 19.61 -13.12
C ARG A 185 -12.15 18.82 -13.33
N ARG A 186 -11.76 18.64 -14.60
CA ARG A 186 -10.50 17.98 -15.00
C ARG A 186 -9.22 18.68 -14.50
N SER A 187 -9.33 19.94 -14.06
CA SER A 187 -8.27 20.69 -13.40
C SER A 187 -8.61 20.89 -11.92
N GLY A 188 -8.16 19.96 -11.08
CA GLY A 188 -8.16 20.15 -9.64
C GLY A 188 -7.38 21.42 -9.28
N ARG A 189 -7.82 22.13 -8.23
CA ARG A 189 -7.00 23.19 -7.64
C ARG A 189 -5.65 22.58 -7.27
N SER A 190 -4.56 23.27 -7.59
CA SER A 190 -3.22 22.81 -7.22
C SER A 190 -2.56 23.89 -6.38
N ARG A 191 -1.94 23.47 -5.29
CA ARG A 191 -1.18 24.35 -4.40
C ARG A 191 0.29 24.10 -4.63
N SER A 192 1.07 25.17 -4.67
CA SER A 192 2.50 25.09 -4.92
C SER A 192 3.27 25.80 -3.83
N ARG A 193 4.38 25.21 -3.36
CA ARG A 193 5.28 25.80 -2.36
C ARG A 193 6.71 25.69 -2.86
N ARG A 194 7.44 26.81 -2.85
CA ARG A 194 8.88 26.82 -3.15
C ARG A 194 9.64 26.44 -1.88
N MET A 195 10.57 25.51 -2.01
CA MET A 195 11.41 25.02 -0.91
C MET A 195 12.86 24.91 -1.37
N ARG A 196 13.79 24.81 -0.42
CA ARG A 196 15.19 24.51 -0.71
C ARG A 196 15.48 23.04 -0.46
N VAL A 197 16.27 22.44 -1.35
CA VAL A 197 16.76 21.07 -1.18
C VAL A 197 17.80 21.08 -0.06
N THR A 198 17.50 20.42 1.05
CA THR A 198 18.40 20.37 2.23
C THR A 198 19.21 19.08 2.28
N ALA A 199 18.69 18.00 1.70
CA ALA A 199 19.35 16.70 1.70
C ALA A 199 19.03 15.91 0.44
N LEU A 200 19.99 15.06 0.04
CA LEU A 200 19.79 14.03 -0.98
C LEU A 200 19.73 12.66 -0.30
N LEU A 201 18.61 11.96 -0.49
CA LEU A 201 18.34 10.67 0.14
C LEU A 201 19.02 9.55 -0.67
N PRO A 202 19.96 8.79 -0.08
CA PRO A 202 20.69 7.75 -0.78
C PRO A 202 19.78 6.56 -1.16
N PRO A 203 20.18 5.73 -2.13
CA PRO A 203 19.48 4.48 -2.42
C PRO A 203 19.46 3.57 -1.18
N GLY A 204 18.37 2.84 -0.99
CA GLY A 204 18.10 2.03 0.21
C GLY A 204 17.71 2.83 1.45
N SER A 205 17.38 4.11 1.29
CA SER A 205 16.81 4.96 2.36
C SER A 205 15.33 5.26 2.11
N VAL A 206 14.76 6.15 2.93
CA VAL A 206 13.39 6.67 2.75
C VAL A 206 13.16 7.31 1.37
N GLY A 207 14.23 7.62 0.62
CA GLY A 207 14.16 8.06 -0.78
C GLY A 207 13.49 7.07 -1.74
N ASP A 208 13.53 5.78 -1.42
CA ASP A 208 12.93 4.70 -2.21
C ASP A 208 11.57 4.25 -1.66
N PHE A 209 11.02 4.97 -0.67
CA PHE A 209 9.80 4.57 0.00
C PHE A 209 8.60 4.50 -0.96
N SER A 210 7.93 3.34 -1.01
CA SER A 210 6.69 3.17 -1.77
C SER A 210 5.81 2.08 -1.17
N LEU A 211 4.54 2.40 -0.98
CA LEU A 211 3.49 1.42 -0.65
C LEU A 211 2.93 0.72 -1.89
N ARG A 212 3.12 1.31 -3.08
CA ARG A 212 2.61 0.75 -4.33
C ARG A 212 3.67 -0.13 -5.00
N PRO A 213 3.32 -1.36 -5.43
CA PRO A 213 4.25 -2.26 -6.11
C PRO A 213 4.80 -1.70 -7.43
N ALA A 214 4.00 -0.95 -8.18
CA ALA A 214 4.40 -0.39 -9.46
C ALA A 214 3.60 0.87 -9.83
N GLU A 215 4.25 2.03 -9.74
CA GLU A 215 4.06 3.20 -10.58
C GLU A 215 5.32 4.04 -10.38
N ALA A 216 5.98 4.43 -11.47
CA ALA A 216 7.28 5.07 -11.45
C ALA A 216 7.18 6.52 -10.95
N ALA A 217 6.90 6.72 -9.66
CA ALA A 217 7.38 7.91 -8.99
C ALA A 217 8.89 7.95 -9.21
N ALA A 218 9.41 9.09 -9.67
CA ALA A 218 10.86 9.24 -9.86
C ALA A 218 11.64 9.22 -8.53
N GLY A 219 10.90 9.13 -7.42
CA GLY A 219 11.36 8.81 -6.08
C GLY A 219 10.52 9.55 -5.04
N VAL A 220 11.09 9.78 -3.87
CA VAL A 220 10.43 10.47 -2.74
C VAL A 220 10.97 11.89 -2.56
N ALA A 221 10.06 12.80 -2.23
CA ALA A 221 10.33 14.10 -1.64
C ALA A 221 9.88 14.06 -0.17
N LEU A 222 10.85 14.10 0.75
CA LEU A 222 10.64 14.07 2.20
C LEU A 222 10.56 15.50 2.72
N VAL A 223 9.51 15.79 3.47
CA VAL A 223 9.28 17.07 4.17
C VAL A 223 8.78 16.81 5.59
N SER A 224 8.78 17.82 6.46
CA SER A 224 8.11 17.73 7.75
C SER A 224 6.59 17.57 7.58
N LEU A 225 5.93 16.98 8.58
CA LEU A 225 4.49 16.79 8.55
C LEU A 225 3.75 18.14 8.50
N ALA A 226 4.26 19.13 9.23
CA ALA A 226 3.75 20.50 9.25
C ALA A 226 3.70 21.12 7.84
N VAL A 227 4.74 20.93 7.03
CA VAL A 227 4.79 21.46 5.66
C VAL A 227 3.64 20.94 4.80
N VAL A 228 3.29 19.65 4.93
CA VAL A 228 2.19 19.05 4.16
C VAL A 228 0.83 19.53 4.66
N GLN A 229 0.67 19.62 5.99
CA GLN A 229 -0.55 20.12 6.63
C GLN A 229 -0.83 21.57 6.22
N ASP A 230 0.19 22.43 6.23
CA ASP A 230 0.10 23.82 5.78
C ASP A 230 -0.24 23.90 4.29
N LEU A 231 0.47 23.10 3.46
CA LEU A 231 0.29 23.10 2.02
C LEU A 231 -1.15 22.78 1.65
N LEU A 232 -1.81 21.88 2.38
CA LEU A 232 -3.21 21.50 2.16
C LEU A 232 -4.23 22.26 3.02
N SER A 233 -3.79 23.16 3.91
CA SER A 233 -4.64 23.81 4.95
C SER A 233 -5.45 22.80 5.77
N GLN A 234 -4.82 21.69 6.15
CA GLN A 234 -5.41 20.62 6.97
C GLN A 234 -4.57 20.45 8.25
N PRO A 235 -4.67 21.37 9.23
CA PRO A 235 -3.88 21.30 10.45
C PRO A 235 -4.23 20.06 11.28
N ALA A 236 -3.22 19.45 11.91
CA ALA A 236 -3.37 18.28 12.78
C ALA A 236 -4.08 17.07 12.14
N ARG A 237 -4.10 17.00 10.80
CA ARG A 237 -4.61 15.85 10.06
C ARG A 237 -3.49 15.14 9.30
N VAL A 238 -3.68 13.85 9.11
CA VAL A 238 -2.79 12.93 8.38
C VAL A 238 -3.64 11.98 7.55
N ASN A 239 -3.06 11.34 6.56
CA ASN A 239 -3.77 10.35 5.74
C ASN A 239 -3.10 8.98 5.75
N ALA A 240 -1.94 8.84 6.40
CA ALA A 240 -1.27 7.57 6.61
C ALA A 240 -0.84 7.42 8.08
N ALA A 241 -0.94 6.20 8.59
CA ALA A 241 -0.34 5.80 9.85
C ALA A 241 0.43 4.49 9.62
N PHE A 242 1.74 4.52 9.86
CA PHE A 242 2.63 3.38 9.65
C PHE A 242 2.85 2.64 10.96
N VAL A 243 2.66 1.33 10.94
CA VAL A 243 2.90 0.45 12.08
C VAL A 243 4.25 -0.22 11.88
N VAL A 244 5.17 0.05 12.79
CA VAL A 244 6.52 -0.51 12.82
C VAL A 244 6.61 -1.43 14.04
N PRO A 245 6.86 -2.74 13.87
CA PRO A 245 7.05 -3.63 14.99
C PRO A 245 8.33 -3.24 15.72
N GLU A 246 8.21 -3.02 17.03
CA GLU A 246 9.38 -2.78 17.88
C GLU A 246 10.18 -4.09 17.93
N THR A 247 11.49 -3.99 17.68
CA THR A 247 12.37 -5.14 17.86
C THR A 247 12.80 -5.14 19.32
N GLU A 248 12.20 -6.02 20.14
CA GLU A 248 12.70 -6.26 21.49
C GLU A 248 14.17 -6.65 21.40
N SER A 249 15.04 -5.73 21.83
CA SER A 249 16.47 -5.93 21.91
C SER A 249 16.77 -6.85 23.09
N GLY A 250 16.62 -8.17 22.91
CA GLY A 250 16.99 -9.12 23.97
C GLY A 250 16.51 -10.56 23.86
N GLY A 251 15.60 -10.91 22.95
CA GLY A 251 15.08 -12.28 22.86
C GLY A 251 15.28 -12.89 21.48
N SER A 252 15.96 -14.04 21.41
CA SER A 252 15.81 -14.98 20.29
C SER A 252 14.40 -15.58 20.34
N GLY A 253 13.41 -14.76 19.99
CA GLY A 253 12.00 -15.09 20.11
C GLY A 253 11.33 -14.83 18.78
N TYR A 254 10.71 -15.88 18.24
CA TYR A 254 9.81 -15.85 17.10
C TYR A 254 9.04 -14.51 17.00
N ARG A 255 9.32 -13.69 15.98
CA ARG A 255 8.52 -12.47 15.73
C ARG A 255 7.08 -12.93 15.54
N ARG A 256 6.20 -12.66 16.51
CA ARG A 256 4.78 -12.93 16.33
C ARG A 256 4.33 -12.09 15.15
N PRO A 257 3.86 -12.69 14.04
CA PRO A 257 3.39 -11.90 12.91
C PRO A 257 2.24 -11.02 13.40
N LEU A 258 2.33 -9.72 13.10
CA LEU A 258 1.23 -8.79 13.35
C LEU A 258 0.02 -9.29 12.56
N SER A 259 -1.03 -9.72 13.26
CA SER A 259 -2.27 -10.17 12.61
C SER A 259 -3.11 -8.96 12.22
N LEU A 260 -3.49 -8.89 10.95
CA LEU A 260 -4.33 -7.82 10.41
C LEU A 260 -5.65 -7.69 11.21
N GLU A 261 -6.28 -8.81 11.56
CA GLU A 261 -7.50 -8.82 12.37
C GLU A 261 -7.35 -8.09 13.71
N ARG A 262 -6.18 -8.20 14.35
CA ARG A 262 -5.93 -7.55 15.65
C ARG A 262 -5.68 -6.07 15.47
N LEU A 263 -5.02 -5.66 14.37
CA LEU A 263 -4.88 -4.25 14.01
C LEU A 263 -6.26 -3.63 13.73
N GLU A 264 -7.12 -4.32 12.97
CA GLU A 264 -8.48 -3.86 12.65
C GLU A 264 -9.35 -3.71 13.90
N GLN A 265 -9.30 -4.66 14.83
CA GLN A 265 -10.03 -4.57 16.11
C GLN A 265 -9.55 -3.43 17.01
N THR A 266 -8.27 -3.09 16.91
CA THR A 266 -7.64 -2.05 17.72
C THR A 266 -7.87 -0.66 17.12
N LEU A 267 -8.02 -0.58 15.79
CA LEU A 267 -8.32 0.65 15.07
C LEU A 267 -9.74 1.11 15.43
N SER A 268 -9.86 2.29 16.04
CA SER A 268 -11.15 2.86 16.45
C SER A 268 -11.33 4.26 15.85
N PRO A 269 -11.63 4.35 14.54
CA PRO A 269 -11.85 5.61 13.87
C PRO A 269 -13.16 6.25 14.35
N THR A 270 -13.17 7.57 14.46
CA THR A 270 -14.41 8.33 14.65
C THR A 270 -15.07 8.61 13.31
N LEU A 271 -16.34 9.01 13.34
CA LEU A 271 -17.07 9.42 12.13
C LEU A 271 -16.34 10.55 11.38
N ASP A 272 -15.77 11.50 12.12
CA ASP A 272 -15.00 12.61 11.54
C ASP A 272 -13.68 12.16 10.89
N ASP A 273 -13.08 11.07 11.38
CA ASP A 273 -11.89 10.44 10.76
C ASP A 273 -12.25 9.73 9.45
N LEU A 274 -13.50 9.25 9.34
CA LEU A 274 -14.04 8.63 8.13
C LEU A 274 -14.66 9.64 7.15
N GLY A 275 -14.65 10.93 7.48
CA GLY A 275 -15.28 11.97 6.66
C GLY A 275 -16.82 11.93 6.71
N LEU A 276 -17.39 11.30 7.72
CA LEU A 276 -18.83 11.14 7.92
C LEU A 276 -19.34 12.14 8.97
N VAL A 277 -20.48 12.75 8.68
CA VAL A 277 -21.17 13.69 9.57
C VAL A 277 -22.59 13.18 9.81
N LEU A 278 -22.92 13.02 11.08
CA LEU A 278 -24.26 12.71 11.55
C LEU A 278 -24.93 13.98 12.06
N ALA A 279 -26.06 14.33 11.46
CA ALA A 279 -26.89 15.44 11.88
C ALA A 279 -28.26 14.92 12.31
N ASP A 280 -28.75 15.42 13.43
CA ASP A 280 -30.11 15.15 13.89
C ASP A 280 -31.06 16.16 13.23
N GLU A 281 -31.99 15.66 12.44
CA GLU A 281 -33.03 16.48 11.83
C GLU A 281 -34.29 16.35 12.66
N LYS A 282 -34.57 17.42 13.44
CA LYS A 282 -35.60 17.52 14.49
C LYS A 282 -37.00 17.00 14.11
N GLU A 283 -37.31 16.87 12.82
CA GLU A 283 -38.62 16.42 12.32
C GLU A 283 -38.55 15.21 11.36
N SER A 284 -37.37 14.72 10.97
CA SER A 284 -37.24 13.75 9.85
C SER A 284 -36.26 12.59 10.11
N GLY A 285 -35.65 12.53 11.28
CA GLY A 285 -34.75 11.46 11.71
C GLY A 285 -33.28 11.82 11.57
N ILE A 286 -32.43 10.80 11.57
CA ILE A 286 -30.97 10.96 11.57
C ILE A 286 -30.46 11.03 10.13
N ARG A 287 -29.75 12.11 9.78
CA ARG A 287 -29.08 12.28 8.49
C ARG A 287 -27.61 11.90 8.59
N LEU A 288 -27.22 10.89 7.84
CA LEU A 288 -25.81 10.56 7.60
C LEU A 288 -25.37 11.21 6.28
N SER A 289 -24.35 12.06 6.36
CA SER A 289 -23.76 12.73 5.21
C SER A 289 -22.26 12.44 5.13
N SER A 290 -21.73 12.36 3.92
CA SER A 290 -20.29 12.27 3.67
C SER A 290 -19.77 13.62 3.20
N ARG A 291 -18.50 13.93 3.50
CA ARG A 291 -17.79 15.05 2.89
C ARG A 291 -17.56 14.85 1.39
N ARG A 292 -17.74 13.62 0.89
CA ARG A 292 -17.77 13.28 -0.53
C ARG A 292 -19.18 13.41 -1.10
N LEU A 293 -19.26 13.73 -2.39
CA LEU A 293 -20.54 13.77 -3.11
C LEU A 293 -21.26 12.42 -3.13
N LEU A 294 -20.52 11.31 -2.94
CA LEU A 294 -21.02 9.94 -2.96
C LEU A 294 -20.71 9.25 -1.64
N LEU A 295 -21.73 8.60 -1.05
CA LEU A 295 -21.53 7.64 0.03
C LEU A 295 -20.97 6.34 -0.58
N GLU A 296 -19.93 5.79 0.03
CA GLU A 296 -19.40 4.50 -0.40
C GLU A 296 -20.37 3.37 -0.03
N PRO A 297 -20.53 2.33 -0.88
CA PRO A 297 -21.44 1.23 -0.60
C PRO A 297 -21.19 0.52 0.73
N ALA A 298 -19.93 0.49 1.19
CA ALA A 298 -19.56 -0.08 2.48
C ALA A 298 -20.13 0.73 3.66
N VAL A 299 -20.14 2.06 3.55
CA VAL A 299 -20.74 2.94 4.56
C VAL A 299 -22.26 2.79 4.55
N ASP A 300 -22.85 2.72 3.36
CA ASP A 300 -24.29 2.54 3.17
C ASP A 300 -24.79 1.23 3.82
N ALA A 301 -24.12 0.12 3.52
CA ALA A 301 -24.43 -1.19 4.10
C ALA A 301 -24.19 -1.23 5.63
N ALA A 302 -23.17 -0.54 6.14
CA ALA A 302 -22.92 -0.45 7.57
C ALA A 302 -24.00 0.37 8.28
N ALA A 303 -24.41 1.50 7.68
CA ALA A 303 -25.50 2.32 8.17
C ALA A 303 -26.81 1.53 8.20
N GLU A 304 -27.13 0.79 7.14
CA GLU A 304 -28.32 -0.07 7.09
C GLU A 304 -28.31 -1.15 8.19
N ARG A 305 -27.18 -1.82 8.43
CA ARG A 305 -27.09 -2.84 9.51
C ARG A 305 -27.31 -2.25 10.89
N VAL A 306 -26.75 -1.07 11.16
CA VAL A 306 -26.91 -0.38 12.45
C VAL A 306 -28.34 0.14 12.60
N LEU A 307 -28.89 0.78 11.56
CA LEU A 307 -30.25 1.30 11.56
C LEU A 307 -31.29 0.19 11.65
N CYS A 308 -31.14 -0.95 10.97
CA CYS A 308 -32.03 -2.10 11.14
C CYS A 308 -32.04 -2.62 12.58
N ARG A 309 -30.88 -2.60 13.26
CA ARG A 309 -30.77 -2.99 14.66
C ARG A 309 -31.46 -2.00 15.60
N ILE A 310 -31.45 -0.71 15.27
CA ILE A 310 -32.15 0.35 16.02
C ILE A 310 -33.65 0.38 15.71
N ARG A 311 -34.05 0.10 14.46
CA ARG A 311 -35.45 0.07 14.00
C ARG A 311 -36.23 -1.11 14.60
N LEU A 312 -35.55 -2.19 14.97
CA LEU A 312 -36.10 -3.24 15.83
C LEU A 312 -36.47 -2.74 17.25
N CYS A 313 -35.96 -1.58 17.69
CA CYS A 313 -36.30 -0.96 18.98
C CYS A 313 -37.29 0.22 18.88
N LEU A 314 -37.51 0.81 17.70
CA LEU A 314 -38.41 1.97 17.53
C LEU A 314 -39.30 1.76 16.30
N ALA A 315 -40.50 1.22 16.54
CA ALA A 315 -41.61 1.26 15.60
C ALA A 315 -42.16 2.69 15.57
N TRP A 316 -41.89 3.47 14.51
CA TRP A 316 -42.60 4.72 14.24
C TRP A 316 -42.90 4.92 12.74
N PRO A 317 -44.00 5.62 12.42
CA PRO A 317 -44.69 5.53 11.15
C PRO A 317 -44.03 6.41 10.08
N ALA A 318 -44.16 5.98 8.84
CA ALA A 318 -43.65 6.66 7.66
C ALA A 318 -44.52 7.86 7.29
N GLN A 319 -43.93 9.05 7.15
CA GLN A 319 -44.40 10.08 6.22
C GLN A 319 -43.40 11.25 6.07
N SER A 320 -43.15 11.63 4.81
CA SER A 320 -42.57 12.91 4.32
C SER A 320 -41.05 13.14 4.53
N ILE A 321 -40.23 13.77 3.67
CA ILE A 321 -40.31 14.42 2.33
C ILE A 321 -38.85 14.58 1.78
N HIS A 322 -38.77 14.87 0.48
CA HIS A 322 -37.70 15.27 -0.46
C HIS A 322 -36.23 15.63 -0.07
N SER A 323 -35.37 15.18 -1.01
CA SER A 323 -34.18 15.83 -1.61
C SER A 323 -32.95 16.16 -0.75
N ALA A 324 -32.15 15.12 -0.49
CA ALA A 324 -30.68 15.07 -0.63
C ALA A 324 -30.27 13.63 -0.28
N ASN A 325 -29.78 12.86 -1.27
CA ASN A 325 -29.36 11.44 -1.16
C ASN A 325 -29.88 10.69 0.08
N LEU A 326 -31.19 10.43 0.08
CA LEU A 326 -31.86 9.66 1.11
C LEU A 326 -31.70 8.18 0.78
N LEU A 327 -31.04 7.46 1.71
CA LEU A 327 -31.14 6.01 1.88
C LEU A 327 -32.62 5.61 1.91
N MET A 328 -33.10 5.02 0.82
CA MET A 328 -34.43 4.41 0.73
C MET A 328 -34.32 2.92 1.05
N PRO A 329 -35.23 2.35 1.86
CA PRO A 329 -35.24 0.92 2.13
C PRO A 329 -35.62 0.15 0.87
N ALA A 330 -34.98 -1.02 0.73
CA ALA A 330 -35.06 -1.93 -0.40
C ALA A 330 -36.50 -2.37 -0.71
N GLU A 331 -37.17 -1.69 -1.64
CA GLU A 331 -38.08 -2.25 -2.64
C GLU A 331 -38.37 -1.19 -3.72
N ARG A 332 -37.43 -0.94 -4.62
CA ARG A 332 -37.68 -0.57 -6.03
C ARG A 332 -36.36 -0.33 -6.76
N ARG A 333 -36.25 -0.95 -7.94
CA ARG A 333 -35.16 -0.79 -8.91
C ARG A 333 -34.75 0.68 -9.07
N TRP A 334 -33.43 0.88 -8.99
CA TRP A 334 -32.66 2.05 -9.39
C TRP A 334 -33.32 2.87 -10.53
N ARG A 335 -33.56 4.16 -10.29
CA ARG A 335 -33.63 5.17 -11.34
C ARG A 335 -32.69 6.32 -10.99
N TYR A 336 -31.56 6.36 -11.69
CA TYR A 336 -30.75 7.57 -11.79
C TYR A 336 -31.59 8.65 -12.47
N GLN A 337 -31.82 9.80 -11.82
CA GLN A 337 -32.22 11.02 -12.48
C GLN A 337 -31.13 12.06 -12.30
N GLN A 338 -30.45 12.38 -13.41
CA GLN A 338 -29.67 13.59 -13.58
C GLN A 338 -30.62 14.79 -13.50
N VAL A 339 -30.38 15.71 -12.57
CA VAL A 339 -30.99 17.04 -12.61
C VAL A 339 -29.93 17.98 -13.17
N THR A 340 -30.10 18.31 -14.44
CA THR A 340 -29.51 19.49 -15.09
C THR A 340 -30.09 20.76 -14.45
N ALA A 341 -29.19 21.64 -14.03
CA ALA A 341 -29.39 23.09 -14.00
C ALA A 341 -28.06 23.74 -14.43
#